data_AF-A0A8B8F0W6-F1
#
_entry.id   AF-A0A8B8F0W6-F1
#
_cell.length_a   1.000
_cell.length_b   1.000
_cell.length_c   1.000
_cell.angle_alpha   90.00
_cell.angle_beta   90.00
_cell.angle_gamma   90.00
#
_symmetry.space_group_name_H-M   'P 1'
#
loop_
_entity.id
_entity.type
_entity.pdbx_description
1 polymer ?
#
loop_
_entity_poly.entity_id
_entity_poly.type
_entity_poly.pdbx_seq_one_letter_code
_entity_poly.pdbx_strand_id
1 'polypeptide(L)'
;MVSLSSLLQSPVQAILRPAMWLPYIKNLHSYKEVWTYKKEKDEILKAILDNLELLKTEDKKGTVYDIHKINEDASFVRIFAFTWAEWLDVMEFTVNKESVEAVSFSSGLFPLFIPFISIVNCAFFWVPFLDNGLNKVRISSMRNLLNSYITEYKVT
;
A
#
# COMPACT_ATOMS: atom_id res chain seq x y z
N MET A 1 14.38 7.18 -8.79
CA MET A 1 13.86 6.79 -10.11
C MET A 1 13.67 5.28 -10.07
N VAL A 2 12.52 4.76 -10.51
CA VAL A 2 12.21 3.32 -10.47
C VAL A 2 12.63 2.69 -11.79
N SER A 3 13.27 1.51 -11.75
CA SER A 3 13.71 0.81 -12.96
C SER A 3 12.54 0.37 -13.85
N LEU A 4 12.78 0.26 -15.16
CA LEU A 4 11.80 -0.28 -16.11
C LEU A 4 11.35 -1.71 -15.73
N SER A 5 12.28 -2.51 -15.22
CA SER A 5 12.01 -3.86 -14.71
C SER A 5 10.96 -3.83 -13.60
N SER A 6 11.13 -2.93 -12.63
CA SER A 6 10.16 -2.75 -11.54
C SER A 6 8.80 -2.26 -12.04
N LEU A 7 8.77 -1.31 -12.98
CA LEU A 7 7.52 -0.81 -13.55
C LEU A 7 6.74 -1.90 -14.27
N LEU A 8 7.40 -2.75 -15.05
CA LEU A 8 6.75 -3.84 -15.79
C LEU A 8 6.27 -4.98 -14.87
N GLN A 9 7.03 -5.30 -13.82
CA GLN A 9 6.72 -6.41 -12.93
C GLN A 9 5.75 -6.04 -11.80
N SER A 10 5.67 -4.77 -11.41
CA SER A 10 4.87 -4.33 -10.27
C SER A 10 3.36 -4.65 -10.36
N PRO A 11 2.68 -4.51 -11.52
CA PRO A 11 1.26 -4.87 -11.62
C PRO A 11 1.03 -6.36 -11.38
N VAL A 12 1.91 -7.20 -11.95
CA VAL A 12 1.87 -8.66 -11.80
C VAL A 12 2.12 -9.04 -10.34
N GLN A 13 3.19 -8.51 -9.73
CA GLN A 13 3.51 -8.75 -8.33
C GLN A 13 2.35 -8.34 -7.39
N ALA A 14 1.74 -7.18 -7.62
CA ALA A 14 0.65 -6.65 -6.80
C ALA A 14 -0.67 -7.44 -6.95
N ILE A 15 -0.86 -8.12 -8.08
CA ILE A 15 -1.98 -9.06 -8.28
C ILE A 15 -1.69 -10.39 -7.58
N LEU A 16 -0.49 -10.94 -7.76
CA LEU A 16 -0.11 -12.24 -7.18
C LEU A 16 -0.01 -12.19 -5.66
N ARG A 17 0.55 -11.11 -5.08
CA ARG A 17 0.69 -10.89 -3.63
C ARG A 17 1.26 -12.09 -2.86
N PRO A 18 2.36 -12.71 -3.30
CA PRO A 18 2.84 -13.96 -2.70
C PRO A 18 3.06 -13.85 -1.19
N ALA A 19 3.56 -12.72 -0.69
CA ALA A 19 3.73 -12.52 0.75
C ALA A 19 2.39 -12.71 1.52
N MET A 20 1.25 -12.30 0.94
CA MET A 20 -0.05 -12.34 1.60
C MET A 20 -0.71 -13.73 1.65
N TRP A 21 -0.11 -14.76 1.06
CA TRP A 21 -0.74 -16.09 0.92
C TRP A 21 -0.86 -16.86 2.24
N LEU A 22 0.11 -16.70 3.15
CA LEU A 22 0.15 -17.47 4.40
C LEU A 22 -0.36 -16.67 5.60
N PRO A 23 -1.44 -17.11 6.30
CA PRO A 23 -2.10 -16.33 7.35
C PRO A 23 -1.24 -15.86 8.54
N TYR A 24 -0.20 -16.60 8.91
CA TYR A 24 0.67 -16.23 10.04
C TYR A 24 1.85 -15.36 9.62
N ILE A 25 2.38 -15.58 8.42
CA ILE A 25 3.48 -14.80 7.86
C ILE A 25 2.95 -13.44 7.39
N LYS A 26 1.70 -13.38 6.88
CA LYS A 26 1.12 -12.15 6.34
C LYS A 26 1.09 -10.99 7.32
N ASN A 27 0.93 -11.26 8.61
CA ASN A 27 0.86 -10.24 9.64
C ASN A 27 2.23 -9.58 9.91
N LEU A 28 3.34 -10.18 9.45
CA LEU A 28 4.69 -9.61 9.59
C LEU A 28 5.00 -8.52 8.57
N HIS A 29 4.26 -8.50 7.46
CA HIS A 29 4.53 -7.63 6.33
C HIS A 29 3.25 -7.01 5.79
N SER A 30 2.22 -6.91 6.62
CA SER A 30 1.01 -6.15 6.32
C SER A 30 0.51 -5.44 7.56
N TYR A 31 -0.23 -4.37 7.32
CA TYR A 31 -0.86 -3.58 8.35
C TYR A 31 -2.22 -3.10 7.85
N LYS A 32 -3.27 -3.31 8.65
CA LYS A 32 -4.64 -2.96 8.31
C LYS A 32 -5.24 -2.05 9.37
N GLU A 33 -5.87 -0.98 8.91
CA GLU A 33 -6.72 -0.12 9.72
C GLU A 33 -8.09 0.03 9.08
N VAL A 34 -9.09 0.28 9.92
CA VAL A 34 -10.41 0.75 9.51
C VAL A 34 -10.60 2.14 10.07
N TRP A 35 -10.90 3.10 9.22
CA TRP A 35 -11.10 4.50 9.58
C TRP A 35 -12.56 4.88 9.46
N THR A 36 -13.15 5.48 10.48
CA THR A 36 -14.53 5.98 10.43
C THR A 36 -14.52 7.44 10.01
N TYR A 37 -15.47 7.85 9.17
CA TYR A 37 -15.60 9.23 8.68
C TYR A 37 -17.06 9.66 8.56
N LYS A 38 -17.33 10.97 8.45
CA LYS A 38 -18.69 11.56 8.40
C LYS A 38 -18.98 12.40 7.16
N LYS A 39 -18.13 12.29 6.15
CA LYS A 39 -18.20 13.03 4.88
C LYS A 39 -18.79 12.17 3.77
N GLU A 40 -18.97 12.76 2.60
CA GLU A 40 -19.34 11.98 1.41
C GLU A 40 -18.19 11.09 0.95
N LYS A 41 -18.54 9.94 0.39
CA LYS A 41 -17.59 8.92 -0.08
C LYS A 41 -16.56 9.49 -1.06
N ASP A 42 -17.04 10.31 -2.00
CA ASP A 42 -16.22 10.90 -3.06
C ASP A 42 -15.27 11.97 -2.52
N GLU A 43 -15.65 12.69 -1.46
CA GLU A 43 -14.78 13.66 -0.79
C GLU A 43 -13.58 12.96 -0.14
N ILE A 44 -13.80 11.80 0.49
CA ILE A 44 -12.73 11.01 1.09
C ILE A 44 -11.79 10.43 0.02
N LEU A 45 -12.37 9.87 -1.04
CA LEU A 45 -11.59 9.31 -2.15
C LEU A 45 -10.68 10.39 -2.75
N LYS A 46 -11.24 11.56 -3.02
CA LYS A 46 -10.49 12.72 -3.50
C LYS A 46 -9.43 13.16 -2.50
N ALA A 47 -9.77 13.23 -1.22
CA ALA A 47 -8.80 13.62 -0.18
C ALA A 47 -7.61 12.65 -0.12
N ILE A 48 -7.81 11.34 -0.29
CA ILE A 48 -6.71 10.36 -0.35
C ILE A 48 -5.77 10.66 -1.53
N LEU A 49 -6.33 10.99 -2.69
CA LEU A 49 -5.56 11.29 -3.91
C LEU A 49 -4.81 12.63 -3.77
N ASP A 50 -5.50 13.67 -3.30
CA ASP A 50 -4.94 15.03 -3.15
C ASP A 50 -3.80 15.05 -2.11
N ASN A 51 -3.91 14.25 -1.05
CA ASN A 51 -2.87 14.17 -0.02
C ASN A 51 -1.70 13.25 -0.38
N LEU A 52 -1.74 12.54 -1.51
CA LEU A 52 -0.63 11.67 -1.92
C LEU A 52 0.65 12.48 -2.21
N GLU A 53 0.53 13.68 -2.78
CA GLU A 53 1.70 14.52 -3.07
C GLU A 53 2.36 15.05 -1.79
N LEU A 54 1.54 15.35 -0.77
CA LEU A 54 2.04 15.70 0.56
C LEU A 54 2.72 14.49 1.21
N LEU A 55 2.13 13.29 1.11
CA LEU A 55 2.73 12.06 1.62
C LEU A 55 4.11 11.80 0.98
N LYS A 56 4.25 12.00 -0.34
CA LYS A 56 5.55 11.90 -1.04
C LYS A 56 6.57 12.90 -0.49
N THR A 57 6.14 14.13 -0.25
CA THR A 57 7.01 15.21 0.22
C THR A 57 7.48 14.99 1.66
N GLU A 58 6.63 14.43 2.52
CA GLU A 58 6.96 14.12 3.91
C GLU A 58 7.82 12.86 4.06
N ASP A 59 7.83 11.96 3.06
CA ASP A 59 8.61 10.74 3.10
C ASP A 59 10.11 10.96 2.86
N LYS A 60 10.86 11.05 3.96
CA LYS A 60 12.32 11.20 3.96
C LYS A 60 13.09 9.96 3.52
N LYS A 61 12.43 8.81 3.27
CA LYS A 61 13.10 7.54 2.92
C LYS A 61 13.32 7.36 1.42
N GLY A 62 12.92 8.33 0.61
CA GLY A 62 13.07 8.27 -0.86
C GLY A 62 12.15 7.24 -1.52
N THR A 63 11.01 6.93 -0.89
CA THR A 63 9.99 6.07 -1.49
C THR A 63 9.37 6.77 -2.69
N VAL A 64 9.22 6.05 -3.79
CA VAL A 64 8.47 6.53 -4.96
C VAL A 64 7.05 6.00 -4.88
N TYR A 65 6.08 6.92 -4.86
CA TYR A 65 4.66 6.59 -4.85
C TYR A 65 4.05 6.76 -6.24
N ASP A 66 3.28 5.77 -6.69
CA ASP A 66 2.60 5.75 -7.98
C ASP A 66 1.14 5.30 -7.84
N ILE A 67 0.20 6.04 -8.42
CA ILE A 67 -1.21 5.67 -8.39
C ILE A 67 -1.43 4.64 -9.49
N HIS A 68 -1.55 3.38 -9.09
CA HIS A 68 -1.64 2.28 -10.05
C HIS A 68 -3.06 2.04 -10.55
N LYS A 69 -4.05 2.13 -9.66
CA LYS A 69 -5.45 1.86 -10.02
C LYS A 69 -6.39 2.73 -9.21
N ILE A 70 -7.29 3.40 -9.91
CA ILE A 70 -8.47 4.04 -9.33
C ILE A 70 -9.68 3.31 -9.92
N ASN A 71 -10.60 2.88 -9.07
CA ASN A 71 -11.89 2.36 -9.48
C ASN A 71 -12.96 3.16 -8.73
N GLU A 72 -13.55 4.13 -9.41
CA GLU A 72 -14.54 5.06 -8.83
C GLU A 72 -15.82 4.32 -8.42
N ASP A 73 -16.30 3.38 -9.24
CA ASP A 73 -17.49 2.57 -8.96
C ASP A 73 -17.35 1.76 -7.66
N ALA A 74 -16.18 1.15 -7.47
CA ALA A 74 -15.85 0.42 -6.25
C ALA A 74 -15.29 1.32 -5.13
N SER A 75 -15.09 2.61 -5.41
CA SER A 75 -14.35 3.59 -4.61
C SER A 75 -13.10 3.00 -3.96
N PHE A 76 -12.28 2.44 -4.85
CA PHE A 76 -11.07 1.74 -4.52
C PHE A 76 -9.87 2.45 -5.14
N VAL A 77 -8.82 2.66 -4.35
CA VAL A 77 -7.55 3.19 -4.81
C VAL A 77 -6.43 2.24 -4.42
N ARG A 78 -5.54 1.96 -5.37
CA ARG A 78 -4.29 1.24 -5.18
C ARG A 78 -3.12 2.14 -5.52
N ILE A 79 -2.19 2.24 -4.58
CA ILE A 79 -0.96 3.01 -4.70
C ILE A 79 0.22 2.06 -4.53
N PHE A 80 1.16 2.12 -5.46
CA PHE A 80 2.45 1.44 -5.34
C PHE A 80 3.43 2.34 -4.59
N ALA A 81 4.11 1.77 -3.62
CA ALA A 81 5.16 2.43 -2.85
C ALA A 81 6.46 1.65 -3.07
N PHE A 82 7.32 2.14 -3.95
CA PHE A 82 8.64 1.57 -4.20
C PHE A 82 9.63 2.14 -3.20
N THR A 83 10.25 1.28 -2.39
CA THR A 83 11.34 1.73 -1.50
C THR A 83 12.56 2.18 -2.32
N TRP A 84 13.56 2.76 -1.65
CA TRP A 84 14.81 3.18 -2.29
C TRP A 84 15.52 2.03 -3.05
N ALA A 85 15.32 0.79 -2.62
CA ALA A 85 15.88 -0.40 -3.26
C ALA A 85 14.84 -1.17 -4.11
N GLU A 86 13.74 -0.51 -4.45
CA GLU A 86 12.67 -1.02 -5.32
C GLU A 86 11.98 -2.30 -4.81
N TRP A 87 11.89 -2.45 -3.48
CA TRP A 87 10.85 -3.32 -2.91
C TRP A 87 9.49 -2.68 -3.17
N LEU A 88 8.54 -3.49 -3.62
CA LEU A 88 7.18 -3.04 -3.84
C LEU A 88 6.33 -3.31 -2.60
N ASP A 89 5.92 -2.22 -1.96
CA ASP A 89 4.81 -2.20 -1.02
C ASP A 89 3.56 -1.67 -1.72
N VAL A 90 2.39 -2.14 -1.32
CA VAL A 90 1.10 -1.79 -1.92
C VAL A 90 0.19 -1.22 -0.84
N MET A 91 -0.32 -0.01 -1.07
CA MET A 91 -1.35 0.61 -0.25
C MET A 91 -2.69 0.52 -0.99
N GLU A 92 -3.70 0.00 -0.31
CA GLU A 92 -5.06 -0.16 -0.81
C GLU A 92 -6.04 0.54 0.12
N PHE A 93 -6.89 1.37 -0.47
CA PHE A 93 -7.95 2.08 0.23
C PHE A 93 -9.28 1.72 -0.42
N THR A 94 -10.16 1.10 0.37
CA THR A 94 -11.55 0.83 -0.05
C THR A 94 -12.46 1.73 0.77
N VAL A 95 -13.09 2.69 0.11
CA VAL A 95 -14.01 3.63 0.75
C VAL A 95 -15.40 3.01 0.73
N ASN A 96 -15.93 2.66 1.90
CA ASN A 96 -17.31 2.24 2.13
C ASN A 96 -18.14 3.44 2.60
N LYS A 97 -19.45 3.29 2.80
CA LYS A 97 -20.36 4.41 3.16
C LYS A 97 -19.92 5.24 4.38
N GLU A 98 -19.39 4.58 5.41
CA GLU A 98 -19.04 5.24 6.70
C GLU A 98 -17.63 4.87 7.18
N SER A 99 -16.91 4.04 6.41
CA SER A 99 -15.58 3.58 6.78
C SER A 99 -14.64 3.47 5.58
N VAL A 100 -13.34 3.63 5.83
CA VAL A 100 -12.27 3.33 4.89
C VAL A 100 -11.53 2.12 5.40
N GLU A 101 -11.49 1.06 4.60
CA GLU A 101 -10.56 -0.04 4.83
C GLU A 101 -9.22 0.32 4.20
N ALA A 102 -8.21 0.53 5.05
CA ALA A 102 -6.87 0.91 4.65
C ALA A 102 -5.92 -0.25 4.92
N VAL A 103 -5.31 -0.78 3.86
CA VAL A 103 -4.37 -1.92 3.94
C VAL A 103 -3.07 -1.50 3.29
N SER A 104 -1.94 -1.76 3.97
CA SER A 104 -0.62 -1.64 3.38
C SER A 104 0.15 -2.93 3.58
N PHE A 105 0.80 -3.43 2.54
CA PHE A 105 1.52 -4.69 2.61
C PHE A 105 2.71 -4.75 1.66
N SER A 106 3.74 -5.48 2.06
CA SER A 106 4.84 -5.83 1.17
C SER A 106 4.42 -6.94 0.23
N SER A 107 4.73 -6.79 -1.04
CA SER A 107 4.22 -7.71 -2.06
C SER A 107 5.10 -8.95 -2.24
N GLY A 108 6.37 -8.93 -1.83
CA GLY A 108 7.32 -10.04 -1.98
C GLY A 108 8.63 -9.82 -1.22
N LEU A 109 9.43 -10.88 -1.14
CA LEU A 109 10.69 -10.92 -0.40
C LEU A 109 11.82 -10.14 -1.06
N PHE A 110 11.87 -10.13 -2.40
CA PHE A 110 12.96 -9.59 -3.20
C PHE A 110 12.55 -8.33 -3.98
N PRO A 111 13.51 -7.43 -4.26
CA PRO A 111 13.25 -6.18 -4.96
C PRO A 111 12.92 -6.40 -6.44
N LEU A 112 12.05 -5.54 -6.99
CA LEU A 112 11.51 -5.71 -8.35
C LEU A 112 12.45 -5.32 -9.48
N PHE A 113 13.61 -4.70 -9.18
CA PHE A 113 14.58 -4.38 -10.23
C PHE A 113 15.16 -5.65 -10.88
N ILE A 114 15.16 -6.77 -10.16
CA ILE A 114 15.62 -8.08 -10.66
C ILE A 114 14.57 -8.61 -11.66
N PRO A 115 14.94 -8.88 -12.93
CA PRO A 115 14.00 -9.44 -13.91
C PRO A 115 13.42 -10.80 -13.47
N PHE A 116 12.16 -11.04 -13.80
CA PHE A 116 11.39 -12.26 -13.47
C PHE A 116 11.25 -12.57 -11.97
N ILE A 117 11.60 -11.64 -11.10
CA ILE A 117 11.59 -11.85 -9.65
C ILE A 117 10.17 -12.09 -9.12
N SER A 118 9.13 -11.70 -9.84
CA SER A 118 7.76 -12.00 -9.42
C SER A 118 7.47 -13.49 -9.31
N ILE A 119 8.05 -14.30 -10.20
CA ILE A 119 7.95 -15.76 -10.14
C ILE A 119 8.73 -16.30 -8.94
N VAL A 120 9.94 -15.77 -8.72
CA VAL A 120 10.80 -16.17 -7.60
C VAL A 120 10.14 -15.82 -6.26
N ASN A 121 9.59 -14.62 -6.12
CA ASN A 121 8.82 -14.22 -4.93
C ASN A 121 7.63 -15.17 -4.67
N CYS A 122 6.99 -15.70 -5.71
CA CYS A 122 5.95 -16.72 -5.55
C CYS A 122 6.50 -18.07 -5.08
N ALA A 123 7.70 -18.46 -5.49
CA ALA A 123 8.33 -19.69 -5.00
C ALA A 123 8.79 -19.58 -3.53
N PHE A 124 9.19 -18.38 -3.10
CA PHE A 124 9.68 -18.07 -1.75
C PHE A 124 8.61 -17.42 -0.84
N PHE A 125 7.33 -17.54 -1.16
CA PHE A 125 6.21 -16.95 -0.42
C PHE A 125 6.16 -17.35 1.08
N TRP A 126 6.79 -18.47 1.43
CA TRP A 126 6.83 -19.04 2.78
C TRP A 126 8.02 -18.57 3.63
N VAL A 127 8.96 -17.83 3.05
CA VAL A 127 10.10 -17.30 3.80
C VAL A 127 9.66 -16.04 4.54
N PRO A 128 9.73 -16.01 5.89
CA PRO A 128 9.37 -14.83 6.65
C PRO A 128 10.40 -13.73 6.44
N PHE A 129 9.93 -12.49 6.30
CA PHE A 129 10.75 -11.30 6.29
C PHE A 129 10.05 -10.16 7.04
N LEU A 130 10.84 -9.24 7.57
CA LEU A 130 10.36 -8.11 8.34
C LEU A 130 10.25 -6.88 7.46
N ASP A 131 9.09 -6.23 7.48
CA ASP A 131 8.85 -4.96 6.79
C ASP A 131 9.36 -3.72 7.57
N ASN A 132 9.96 -3.95 8.74
CA ASN A 132 10.44 -2.92 9.68
C ASN A 132 9.38 -1.86 10.02
N GLY A 133 8.09 -2.23 10.02
CA GLY A 133 6.98 -1.33 10.32
C GLY A 133 6.71 -0.27 9.25
N LEU A 134 7.30 -0.39 8.05
CA LEU A 134 7.09 0.57 6.97
C LEU A 134 5.62 0.67 6.58
N ASN A 135 4.92 -0.46 6.49
CA ASN A 135 3.51 -0.48 6.12
C ASN A 135 2.63 0.24 7.16
N LYS A 136 2.94 0.06 8.44
CA LYS A 136 2.30 0.80 9.55
C LYS A 136 2.53 2.31 9.44
N VAL A 137 3.76 2.73 9.18
CA VAL A 137 4.11 4.15 9.03
C VAL A 137 3.32 4.77 7.87
N ARG A 138 3.24 4.10 6.71
CA ARG A 138 2.53 4.64 5.54
C ARG A 138 1.04 4.86 5.77
N ILE A 139 0.36 3.86 6.35
CA ILE A 139 -1.06 3.97 6.71
C ILE A 139 -1.26 5.07 7.76
N SER A 140 -0.39 5.12 8.77
CA SER A 140 -0.48 6.15 9.82
C SER A 140 -0.24 7.56 9.27
N SER A 141 0.73 7.74 8.38
CA SER A 141 1.00 9.03 7.74
C SER A 141 -0.17 9.49 6.88
N MET A 142 -0.73 8.61 6.04
CA MET A 142 -1.93 8.95 5.26
C MET A 142 -3.12 9.30 6.18
N ARG A 143 -3.34 8.53 7.25
CA ARG A 143 -4.38 8.83 8.25
C ARG A 143 -4.17 10.20 8.90
N ASN A 144 -2.93 10.55 9.24
CA ASN A 144 -2.61 11.83 9.87
C ASN A 144 -2.89 13.02 8.94
N LEU A 145 -2.61 12.88 7.64
CA LEU A 145 -2.97 13.88 6.63
C LEU A 145 -4.48 14.03 6.47
N LEU A 146 -5.24 12.97 6.75
CA LEU A 146 -6.70 12.94 6.69
C LEU A 146 -7.37 13.17 8.06
N ASN A 147 -6.66 13.69 9.06
CA ASN A 147 -7.17 13.82 10.43
C ASN A 147 -8.43 14.70 10.56
N SER A 148 -8.65 15.63 9.63
CA SER A 148 -9.84 16.48 9.58
C SER A 148 -11.08 15.76 9.06
N TYR A 149 -10.88 14.62 8.38
CA TYR A 149 -11.93 13.78 7.80
C TYR A 149 -12.23 12.55 8.66
N ILE A 150 -11.19 11.97 9.27
CA ILE A 150 -11.26 10.73 10.04
C ILE A 150 -11.61 11.03 11.50
N THR A 151 -12.68 10.43 12.01
CA THR A 151 -13.12 10.63 13.40
C THR A 151 -12.53 9.60 14.34
N GLU A 152 -12.44 8.34 13.90
CA GLU A 152 -11.98 7.21 14.71
C GLU A 152 -11.23 6.22 13.83
N TYR A 153 -10.35 5.41 14.42
CA TYR A 153 -9.71 4.31 13.70
C TYR A 153 -9.49 3.09 14.59
N LYS A 154 -9.47 1.92 13.97
CA LYS A 154 -9.20 0.63 14.63
C LYS A 154 -8.17 -0.17 13.82
N VAL A 155 -7.18 -0.72 14.51
CA VAL A 155 -6.22 -1.68 13.93
C VAL A 155 -6.88 -3.06 13.87
N THR A 156 -6.74 -3.75 12.74
CA THR A 156 -7.35 -5.07 12.48
C THR A 156 -6.31 -6.14 12.25
#